data_AF-A0AA50VLR1-F1
#
_entry.id   AF-A0AA50VLR1-F1
#
_cell.length_a   1.000
_cell.length_b   1.000
_cell.length_c   1.000
_cell.angle_alpha   90.00
_cell.angle_beta   90.00
_cell.angle_gamma   90.00
#
_symmetry.space_group_name_H-M   'P 1'
#
loop_
_entity.id
_entity.type
_entity.pdbx_description
1 polymer ?
#
loop_
_entity_poly.entity_id
_entity_poly.type
_entity_poly.pdbx_seq_one_letter_code
_entity_poly.pdbx_strand_id
1 'polypeptide(L)'
;WQIDTKIHVNGGEYIGFIKDDGSFAVHNMPSGSYVVEVINPDYMYEPIRVEINSKGKFRARKVNYILTSQVIQVPYPLRMKALSRFRYFQVREQWRMTDFLFNPMVIMMVLPLLFIMLLPKMMNDPEAKEDLKQITNMAKMSELPEMSEMFTS
;
A
#
# COMPACT_ATOMS: atom_id res chain seq x y z
N TRP A 1 23.51 -11.22 6.12
CA TRP A 1 22.54 -11.21 5.00
C TRP A 1 22.71 -12.42 4.09
N GLN A 2 23.87 -12.66 3.44
CA GLN A 2 24.07 -13.85 2.59
C GLN A 2 23.89 -15.17 3.36
N ILE A 3 24.51 -15.30 4.53
CA ILE A 3 24.40 -16.48 5.41
C ILE A 3 22.94 -16.77 5.80
N ASP A 4 22.16 -15.71 5.99
CA ASP A 4 20.76 -15.76 6.38
C ASP A 4 19.80 -15.95 5.19
N THR A 5 20.34 -15.96 3.97
CA THR A 5 19.54 -16.05 2.75
C THR A 5 19.73 -17.41 2.08
N LYS A 6 18.62 -18.07 1.79
CA LYS A 6 18.60 -19.35 1.05
C LYS A 6 17.72 -19.23 -0.18
N ILE A 7 18.08 -19.93 -1.23
CA ILE A 7 17.24 -20.06 -2.43
C ILE A 7 16.45 -21.36 -2.28
N HIS A 8 15.15 -21.26 -2.14
CA HIS A 8 14.25 -22.41 -2.14
C HIS A 8 13.68 -22.60 -3.54
N VAL A 9 13.54 -23.86 -3.94
CA VAL A 9 12.80 -24.25 -5.13
C VAL A 9 11.70 -25.20 -4.70
N ASN A 10 10.46 -24.93 -5.11
CA ASN A 10 9.25 -25.67 -4.71
C ASN A 10 9.13 -25.84 -3.19
N GLY A 11 9.21 -24.75 -2.42
CA GLY A 11 9.09 -24.82 -0.97
C GLY A 11 10.26 -25.52 -0.26
N GLY A 12 11.39 -25.72 -0.95
CA GLY A 12 12.60 -26.32 -0.38
C GLY A 12 12.89 -27.76 -0.84
N GLU A 13 12.19 -28.25 -1.88
CA GLU A 13 12.54 -29.50 -2.57
C GLU A 13 13.98 -29.48 -3.08
N TYR A 14 14.40 -28.33 -3.60
CA TYR A 14 15.81 -28.03 -3.88
C TYR A 14 16.22 -26.77 -3.15
N ILE A 15 17.46 -26.77 -2.66
CA ILE A 15 18.04 -25.65 -1.91
C ILE A 15 19.30 -25.20 -2.64
N GLY A 16 19.35 -23.90 -2.94
CA GLY A 16 20.53 -23.22 -3.46
C GLY A 16 21.07 -22.20 -2.45
N PHE A 17 22.34 -21.85 -2.64
CA PHE A 17 23.04 -20.87 -1.81
C PHE A 17 23.47 -19.68 -2.66
N ILE A 18 23.55 -18.53 -2.01
CA ILE A 18 24.04 -17.30 -2.60
C ILE A 18 25.56 -17.26 -2.48
N LYS A 19 26.24 -16.89 -3.56
CA LYS A 19 27.69 -16.67 -3.61
C LYS A 19 28.07 -15.28 -3.11
N ASP A 20 29.36 -15.05 -2.91
CA ASP A 20 29.88 -13.77 -2.41
C ASP A 20 29.53 -12.58 -3.32
N ASP A 21 29.38 -12.81 -4.63
CA ASP A 21 28.96 -11.81 -5.62
C ASP A 21 27.44 -11.55 -5.66
N GLY A 22 26.67 -12.22 -4.82
CA GLY A 22 25.20 -12.14 -4.76
C GLY A 22 24.48 -12.96 -5.82
N SER A 23 25.20 -13.69 -6.68
CA SER A 23 24.62 -14.63 -7.63
C SER A 23 24.25 -15.95 -6.95
N PHE A 24 23.40 -16.73 -7.59
CA PHE A 24 23.06 -18.08 -7.12
C PHE A 24 22.88 -19.03 -8.30
N ALA A 25 23.05 -20.32 -8.04
CA ALA A 25 22.74 -21.38 -8.97
C ALA A 25 22.17 -22.57 -8.21
N VAL A 26 21.17 -23.24 -8.82
CA VAL A 26 20.61 -24.50 -8.34
C VAL A 26 20.89 -25.53 -9.43
N HIS A 27 21.58 -26.61 -9.06
CA HIS A 27 22.03 -27.63 -10.00
C HIS A 27 21.13 -28.87 -9.95
N ASN A 28 21.28 -29.74 -10.95
CA ASN A 28 20.60 -31.05 -11.04
C ASN A 28 19.06 -30.97 -11.02
N MET A 29 18.51 -29.92 -11.63
CA MET A 29 17.06 -29.76 -11.78
C MET A 29 16.56 -30.47 -13.05
N PRO A 30 15.61 -31.41 -12.94
CA PRO A 30 15.01 -32.04 -14.13
C PRO A 30 14.14 -31.04 -14.91
N SER A 31 13.68 -31.45 -16.10
CA SER A 31 12.72 -30.65 -16.86
C SER A 31 11.38 -30.59 -16.13
N GLY A 32 10.83 -29.39 -15.96
CA GLY A 32 9.63 -29.18 -15.17
C GLY A 32 9.29 -27.70 -14.97
N SER A 33 8.24 -27.43 -14.20
CA SER A 33 7.86 -26.08 -13.76
C SER A 33 8.12 -25.96 -12.27
N TYR A 34 8.93 -24.99 -11.90
CA TYR A 34 9.41 -24.80 -10.54
C TYR A 34 9.09 -23.39 -10.06
N VAL A 35 8.84 -23.24 -8.77
CA VAL A 35 8.73 -21.92 -8.12
C VAL A 35 10.02 -21.68 -7.35
N VAL A 36 10.74 -20.62 -7.72
CA VAL A 36 11.98 -20.18 -7.08
C VAL A 36 11.67 -19.04 -6.13
N GLU A 37 12.15 -19.17 -4.89
CA GLU A 37 11.88 -18.27 -3.78
C GLU A 37 13.20 -17.92 -3.10
N VAL A 38 13.38 -16.64 -2.75
CA VAL A 38 14.50 -16.19 -1.93
C VAL A 38 13.99 -16.05 -0.50
N ILE A 39 14.50 -16.90 0.38
CA ILE A 39 14.14 -16.94 1.79
C ILE A 39 15.15 -16.12 2.57
N ASN A 40 14.70 -15.07 3.24
CA ASN A 40 15.49 -14.23 4.12
C ASN A 40 14.63 -13.81 5.33
N PRO A 41 15.18 -13.75 6.55
CA PRO A 41 14.41 -13.36 7.74
C PRO A 41 14.05 -11.87 7.77
N ASP A 42 14.84 -10.98 7.20
CA ASP A 42 14.56 -9.54 7.24
C ASP A 42 13.77 -9.06 6.02
N TYR A 43 13.97 -9.67 4.85
CA TYR A 43 13.49 -9.14 3.58
C TYR A 43 12.57 -10.10 2.84
N MET A 44 11.49 -9.55 2.28
CA MET A 44 10.56 -10.26 1.42
C MET A 44 10.98 -10.12 -0.04
N TYR A 45 10.92 -11.22 -0.80
CA TYR A 45 11.20 -11.28 -2.23
C TYR A 45 9.99 -11.82 -2.98
N GLU A 46 9.81 -11.39 -4.23
CA GLU A 46 8.77 -11.93 -5.09
C GLU A 46 9.16 -13.33 -5.62
N PRO A 47 8.30 -14.36 -5.49
CA PRO A 47 8.58 -15.67 -6.04
C PRO A 47 8.46 -15.65 -7.58
N ILE A 48 9.31 -16.43 -8.26
CA ILE A 48 9.35 -16.50 -9.72
C ILE A 48 9.16 -17.94 -10.17
N ARG A 49 8.30 -18.17 -11.16
CA ARG A 49 8.13 -19.49 -11.78
C ARG A 49 9.15 -19.64 -12.91
N VAL A 50 9.93 -20.72 -12.87
CA VAL A 50 10.89 -21.09 -13.90
C VAL A 50 10.46 -22.41 -14.53
N GLU A 51 10.31 -22.41 -15.85
CA GLU A 51 10.02 -23.58 -16.66
C GLU A 51 11.29 -24.03 -17.38
N ILE A 52 11.64 -25.29 -17.21
CA ILE A 52 12.79 -25.94 -17.84
C ILE A 52 12.26 -26.95 -18.85
N ASN A 53 12.51 -26.70 -20.13
CA ASN A 53 12.14 -27.63 -21.19
C ASN A 53 13.08 -28.85 -21.19
N SER A 54 12.67 -29.98 -21.78
CA SER A 54 13.51 -31.18 -21.98
C SER A 54 14.79 -30.89 -22.77
N LYS A 55 14.80 -29.82 -23.58
CA LYS A 55 15.98 -29.32 -24.31
C LYS A 55 16.90 -28.40 -23.48
N GLY A 56 16.63 -28.19 -22.19
CA GLY A 56 17.41 -27.32 -21.32
C GLY A 56 17.18 -25.81 -21.53
N LYS A 57 16.12 -25.41 -22.27
CA LYS A 57 15.74 -24.00 -22.41
C LYS A 57 14.96 -23.54 -21.17
N PHE A 58 15.32 -22.37 -20.66
CA PHE A 58 14.68 -21.73 -19.52
C PHE A 58 13.64 -20.71 -19.98
N ARG A 59 12.50 -20.66 -19.28
CA ARG A 59 11.54 -19.56 -19.37
C ARG A 59 11.13 -19.17 -17.96
N ALA A 60 11.31 -17.92 -17.59
CA ALA A 60 10.87 -17.41 -16.30
C ALA A 60 9.62 -16.53 -16.45
N ARG A 61 8.69 -16.64 -15.50
CA ARG A 61 7.49 -15.82 -15.44
C ARG A 61 7.06 -15.51 -14.00
N LYS A 62 6.30 -14.44 -13.82
CA LYS A 62 5.70 -14.10 -12.53
C LYS A 62 4.76 -15.20 -12.05
N VAL A 63 4.78 -15.51 -10.76
CA VAL A 63 3.90 -16.52 -10.17
C VAL A 63 2.49 -15.95 -10.03
N ASN A 64 1.50 -16.66 -10.57
CA ASN A 64 0.09 -16.42 -10.32
C ASN A 64 -0.59 -17.77 -10.05
N TYR A 65 -1.12 -17.94 -8.83
CA TYR A 65 -1.80 -19.18 -8.42
C TYR A 65 -3.27 -19.22 -8.83
N ILE A 66 -3.88 -18.07 -9.13
CA ILE A 66 -5.29 -17.95 -9.51
C ILE A 66 -5.43 -18.14 -11.03
N LEU A 67 -4.66 -17.36 -11.81
CA LEU A 67 -4.67 -17.40 -13.27
C LEU A 67 -3.38 -18.01 -13.78
N THR A 68 -3.32 -19.34 -13.82
CA THR A 68 -2.13 -20.11 -14.27
C THR A 68 -1.82 -19.94 -15.75
N SER A 69 -2.82 -19.55 -16.56
CA SER A 69 -2.68 -19.24 -17.99
C SER A 69 -2.03 -17.89 -18.26
N GLN A 70 -2.01 -16.99 -17.28
CA GLN A 70 -1.38 -15.68 -17.44
C GLN A 70 0.15 -15.86 -17.51
N VAL A 71 0.76 -15.33 -18.57
CA VAL A 71 2.20 -15.41 -18.79
C VAL A 71 2.77 -14.01 -18.84
N ILE A 72 3.32 -13.56 -17.71
CA ILE A 72 4.13 -12.35 -17.62
C ILE A 72 5.59 -12.80 -17.56
N GLN A 73 6.28 -12.74 -18.69
CA GLN A 73 7.68 -13.17 -18.77
C GLN A 73 8.58 -12.25 -17.95
N VAL A 74 9.55 -12.84 -17.27
CA VAL A 74 10.60 -12.12 -16.56
C VAL A 74 11.96 -12.51 -17.15
N PRO A 75 12.95 -11.60 -17.14
CA PRO A 75 14.26 -11.88 -17.71
C PRO A 75 14.96 -13.02 -16.97
N TYR A 76 15.75 -13.79 -17.72
CA TYR A 76 16.67 -14.79 -17.22
C TYR A 76 18.10 -14.43 -17.64
N PRO A 77 19.13 -14.52 -16.77
CA PRO A 77 19.10 -14.98 -15.38
C PRO A 77 18.23 -14.13 -14.45
N LEU A 78 17.73 -14.77 -13.37
CA LEU A 78 16.80 -14.13 -12.44
C LEU A 78 17.47 -12.97 -11.71
N ARG A 79 16.81 -11.80 -11.73
CA ARG A 79 17.23 -10.61 -10.98
C ARG A 79 16.20 -10.31 -9.90
N MET A 80 16.32 -11.00 -8.77
CA MET A 80 15.36 -10.89 -7.66
C MET A 80 15.77 -9.73 -6.75
N LYS A 81 14.87 -8.75 -6.62
CA LYS A 81 15.06 -7.60 -5.71
C LYS A 81 14.17 -7.77 -4.49
N ALA A 82 14.64 -7.28 -3.34
CA ALA A 82 13.82 -7.23 -2.14
C ALA A 82 12.65 -6.26 -2.37
N LEU A 83 11.44 -6.70 -2.05
CA LEU A 83 10.21 -5.90 -2.13
C LEU A 83 10.10 -4.98 -0.92
N SER A 84 10.23 -5.54 0.28
CA SER A 84 10.07 -4.82 1.54
C SER A 84 10.74 -5.58 2.68
N ARG A 85 10.88 -4.91 3.84
CA ARG A 85 11.33 -5.56 5.07
C ARG A 85 10.14 -6.22 5.77
N PHE A 86 10.31 -7.45 6.26
CA PHE A 86 9.31 -8.12 7.09
C PHE A 86 9.01 -7.31 8.35
N ARG A 87 7.73 -7.08 8.61
CA ARG A 87 7.22 -6.51 9.86
C ARG A 87 6.54 -7.63 10.65
N TYR A 88 7.35 -8.40 11.38
CA TYR A 88 6.84 -9.49 12.21
C TYR A 88 5.93 -9.01 13.34
N PHE A 89 6.18 -7.80 13.83
CA PHE A 89 5.47 -7.22 14.94
C PHE A 89 4.58 -6.07 14.48
N GLN A 90 3.35 -6.06 14.98
CA GLN A 90 2.50 -4.89 14.88
C GLN A 90 2.95 -3.85 15.89
N VAL A 91 3.05 -2.60 15.45
CA VAL A 91 3.34 -1.48 16.34
C VAL A 91 2.10 -1.22 17.19
N ARG A 92 2.25 -1.18 18.51
CA ARG A 92 1.14 -0.83 19.41
C ARG A 92 0.66 0.58 19.10
N GLU A 93 -0.65 0.78 19.16
CA GLU A 93 -1.22 2.12 19.11
C GLU A 93 -0.64 2.93 20.28
N GLN A 94 -0.09 4.09 19.93
CA GLN A 94 0.46 5.03 20.89
C GLN A 94 -0.53 6.16 21.02
N TRP A 95 -0.66 6.71 22.23
CA TRP A 95 -1.38 7.96 22.40
C TRP A 95 -0.63 9.07 21.67
N ARG A 96 -1.17 9.52 20.54
CA ARG A 96 -0.67 10.71 19.84
C ARG A 96 -1.61 11.85 20.17
N MET A 97 -1.06 12.97 20.62
CA MET A 97 -1.84 14.21 20.86
C MET A 97 -2.58 14.66 19.59
N THR A 98 -2.03 14.35 18.41
CA THR A 98 -2.68 14.59 17.12
C THR A 98 -3.95 13.76 16.96
N ASP A 99 -3.98 12.53 17.43
CA ASP A 99 -5.13 11.64 17.27
C ASP A 99 -6.30 12.11 18.15
N PHE A 100 -5.99 12.76 19.28
CA PHE A 100 -6.98 13.46 20.10
C PHE A 100 -7.48 14.75 19.42
N LEU A 101 -6.57 15.62 18.94
CA LEU A 101 -6.94 16.88 18.29
C LEU A 101 -7.75 16.65 17.01
N PHE A 102 -7.36 15.67 16.20
CA PHE A 102 -8.03 15.31 14.95
C PHE A 102 -9.15 14.28 15.13
N ASN A 103 -9.54 13.99 16.38
CA ASN A 103 -10.71 13.20 16.63
C ASN A 103 -11.95 13.99 16.15
N PRO A 104 -12.79 13.42 15.26
CA PRO A 104 -13.95 14.12 14.72
C PRO A 104 -14.88 14.65 15.83
N MET A 105 -15.00 13.93 16.95
CA MET A 105 -15.82 14.38 18.08
C MET A 105 -15.23 15.63 18.76
N VAL A 106 -13.91 15.69 18.92
CA VAL A 106 -13.22 16.84 19.55
C VAL A 106 -13.30 18.07 18.65
N ILE A 107 -13.03 17.91 17.35
CA ILE A 107 -13.17 19.02 16.38
C ILE A 107 -14.61 19.55 16.38
N MET A 108 -15.60 18.66 16.28
CA MET A 108 -17.01 19.07 16.23
C MET A 108 -17.49 19.74 17.51
N MET A 109 -16.85 19.49 18.66
CA MET A 109 -17.17 20.17 19.91
C MET A 109 -16.45 21.52 20.06
N VAL A 110 -15.15 21.58 19.72
CA VAL A 110 -14.33 22.79 19.94
C VAL A 110 -14.58 23.85 18.87
N LEU A 111 -14.73 23.45 17.61
CA LEU A 111 -14.88 24.38 16.48
C LEU A 111 -16.11 25.29 16.63
N PRO A 112 -17.32 24.80 16.96
CA PRO A 112 -18.49 25.67 17.16
C PRO A 112 -18.34 26.62 18.35
N LEU A 113 -17.74 26.16 19.46
CA LEU A 113 -17.49 27.02 20.63
C LEU A 113 -16.54 28.17 20.31
N LEU A 114 -15.50 27.88 19.51
CA LEU A 114 -14.55 28.87 19.05
C LEU A 114 -15.24 29.91 18.14
N PHE A 115 -16.12 29.47 17.23
CA PHE A 115 -16.96 30.39 16.46
C PHE A 115 -17.88 31.23 17.33
N ILE A 116 -18.58 30.65 18.32
CA ILE A 116 -19.45 31.40 19.23
C ILE A 116 -18.66 32.47 20.01
N MET A 117 -17.39 32.22 20.32
CA MET A 117 -16.54 33.18 21.02
C MET A 117 -15.97 34.27 20.11
N LEU A 118 -15.61 33.94 18.86
CA LEU A 118 -14.96 34.87 17.92
C LEU A 118 -15.94 35.64 17.03
N LEU A 119 -17.05 35.02 16.62
CA LEU A 119 -18.07 35.66 15.77
C LEU A 119 -18.58 36.98 16.36
N PRO A 120 -18.90 37.11 17.67
CA PRO A 120 -19.34 38.39 18.23
C PRO A 120 -18.28 39.48 18.15
N LYS A 121 -17.00 39.12 18.25
CA LYS A 121 -15.88 40.06 18.16
C LYS A 121 -15.65 40.51 16.72
N MET A 122 -15.70 39.59 15.76
CA MET A 122 -15.64 39.93 14.33
C MET A 122 -16.88 40.74 13.90
N MET A 123 -18.05 40.38 14.40
CA MET A 123 -19.29 41.15 14.20
C MET A 123 -19.31 42.48 14.95
N ASN A 124 -18.26 42.90 15.65
CA ASN A 124 -18.18 44.28 16.14
C ASN A 124 -17.46 45.19 15.14
N ASP A 125 -16.63 44.63 14.25
CA ASP A 125 -15.98 45.38 13.17
C ASP A 125 -16.94 45.53 11.96
N PRO A 126 -17.12 46.75 11.44
CA PRO A 126 -18.06 47.01 10.33
C PRO A 126 -17.69 46.31 9.02
N GLU A 127 -16.40 46.08 8.75
CA GLU A 127 -15.90 45.39 7.55
C GLU A 127 -16.24 43.88 7.56
N ALA A 128 -15.98 43.20 8.68
CA ALA A 128 -16.31 41.78 8.83
C ALA A 128 -17.83 41.50 8.81
N LYS A 129 -18.67 42.48 9.19
CA LYS A 129 -20.14 42.39 9.01
C LYS A 129 -20.54 42.38 7.54
N GLU A 130 -19.87 43.16 6.69
CA GLU A 130 -20.18 43.21 5.26
C GLU A 130 -19.75 41.93 4.56
N ASP A 131 -18.58 41.39 4.91
CA ASP A 131 -18.11 40.10 4.39
C ASP A 131 -19.01 38.93 4.81
N LEU A 132 -19.45 38.89 6.07
CA LEU A 132 -20.41 37.88 6.55
C LEU A 132 -21.75 38.00 5.81
N LYS A 133 -22.22 39.22 5.51
CA LYS A 133 -23.43 39.44 4.72
C LYS A 133 -23.25 38.98 3.27
N GLN A 134 -22.09 39.22 2.65
CA GLN A 134 -21.77 38.71 1.31
C GLN A 134 -21.73 37.19 1.28
N ILE A 135 -21.05 36.55 2.25
CA ILE A 135 -20.98 35.08 2.36
C ILE A 135 -22.38 34.50 2.59
N THR A 136 -23.20 35.13 3.44
CA THR A 136 -24.59 34.70 3.68
C THR A 136 -25.45 34.85 2.43
N ASN A 137 -25.28 35.93 1.67
CA ASN A 137 -25.99 36.15 0.41
C ASN A 137 -25.54 35.14 -0.68
N MET A 138 -24.24 34.82 -0.79
CA MET A 138 -23.75 33.77 -1.68
C MET A 138 -24.22 32.37 -1.26
N ALA A 139 -24.24 32.06 0.04
CA ALA A 139 -24.74 30.79 0.57
C ALA A 139 -26.25 30.63 0.35
N LYS A 140 -27.04 31.70 0.50
CA LYS A 140 -28.48 31.73 0.13
C LYS A 140 -28.69 31.58 -1.37
N MET A 141 -27.80 32.14 -2.19
CA MET A 141 -27.83 31.96 -3.65
C MET A 141 -27.40 30.54 -4.06
N SER A 142 -26.79 29.78 -3.13
CA SER A 142 -26.37 28.38 -3.28
C SER A 142 -27.30 27.40 -2.56
N GLU A 143 -28.55 27.78 -2.28
CA GLU A 143 -29.60 26.86 -1.83
C GLU A 143 -29.57 25.61 -2.73
N LEU A 144 -29.00 24.53 -2.21
CA LEU A 144 -29.14 23.21 -2.79
C LEU A 144 -30.65 22.97 -2.87
N PRO A 145 -31.21 22.69 -4.05
CA PRO A 145 -32.64 22.46 -4.17
C PRO A 145 -33.02 21.39 -3.15
N GLU A 146 -34.02 21.68 -2.34
CA GLU A 146 -34.55 20.77 -1.33
C GLU A 146 -34.77 19.40 -2.01
N MET A 147 -33.98 18.39 -1.63
CA MET A 147 -33.98 17.07 -2.28
C MET A 147 -35.37 16.37 -2.22
N SER A 148 -36.34 16.95 -1.52
CA SER A 148 -37.76 16.57 -1.55
C SER A 148 -38.44 16.84 -2.89
N GLU A 149 -37.97 17.78 -3.71
CA GLU A 149 -38.60 18.09 -5.01
C GLU A 149 -38.13 17.18 -6.16
N MET A 150 -37.00 16.46 -6.02
CA MET A 150 -36.48 15.58 -7.09
C MET A 150 -37.11 14.17 -7.12
N PHE A 151 -37.81 13.74 -6.06
CA PHE A 151 -38.43 12.41 -5.99
C PHE A 151 -39.91 12.39 -6.41
N THR A 152 -40.49 13.54 -6.76
CA THR A 152 -41.87 13.65 -7.26
C THR A 152 -41.90 14.26 -8.66
N SER A 153 -41.30 13.58 -9.63
CA SER A 153 -41.52 13.81 -11.07
C SER A 153 -41.36 12.51 -11.84
#